data_AF-A0A7K2U6E4-F1
#
_entry.id   AF-A0A7K2U6E4-F1
#
_cell.length_a   1.000
_cell.length_b   1.000
_cell.length_c   1.000
_cell.angle_alpha   90.00
_cell.angle_beta   90.00
_cell.angle_gamma   90.00
#
_symmetry.space_group_name_H-M   'P 1'
#
loop_
_entity.id
_entity.type
_entity.pdbx_description
1 polymer ?
#
loop_
_entity_poly.entity_id
_entity_poly.type
_entity_poly.pdbx_seq_one_letter_code
_entity_poly.pdbx_strand_id
1 'polypeptide(L)'
;MVKRLQREIGSTGLEWVDAIILPGEDIDEPSLLEMEQREQLTENFKVRYNDIDYLLALREAAENREVDWFDRESIESVAGELQSMVEKSKGEVVRDLFAVKYMDIFLEDSEQAGQYHRLLKTLERFRDIGRMMMQVEDQYPLEADRILQTLFAAVRANRGHLEIRVIRAMFKSDRPRFDKLATKVADAEAGWDVTAGPSLSNPGSSVPIETEAGEEESEADDEGPGPEVANYPKVAVGTAIELAIDGFSASQQDDVAQVLQEICNRLEVLTEKNRLSSALSRDEGIKVRENLEKIVQWVDENRHLADRAI
;
A
#
# COMPACT_ATOMS: atom_id res chain seq x y z
N MET A 1 3.92 -14.20 -31.79
CA MET A 1 3.76 -15.53 -32.40
C MET A 1 4.63 -15.82 -33.64
N VAL A 2 4.45 -15.08 -34.74
CA VAL A 2 4.88 -15.49 -36.09
C VAL A 2 6.40 -15.64 -36.27
N LYS A 3 7.20 -14.73 -35.72
CA LYS A 3 8.67 -14.75 -35.84
C LYS A 3 9.34 -15.95 -35.13
N ARG A 4 8.66 -16.59 -34.16
CA ARG A 4 9.20 -17.74 -33.40
C ARG A 4 8.89 -19.06 -34.07
N LEU A 5 7.65 -19.27 -34.51
CA LEU A 5 7.28 -20.44 -35.32
C LEU A 5 8.02 -20.48 -36.66
N GLN A 6 8.34 -19.31 -37.25
CA GLN A 6 9.23 -19.19 -38.40
C GLN A 6 10.68 -19.66 -38.11
N ARG A 7 11.12 -19.62 -36.84
CA ARG A 7 12.45 -20.10 -36.43
C ARG A 7 12.48 -21.61 -36.19
N GLU A 8 11.40 -22.18 -35.68
CA GLU A 8 11.30 -23.61 -35.34
C GLU A 8 10.86 -24.48 -36.52
N ILE A 9 9.99 -23.96 -37.40
CA ILE A 9 9.37 -24.71 -38.50
C ILE A 9 9.64 -24.04 -39.87
N GLY A 10 10.01 -22.76 -39.88
CA GLY A 10 10.15 -21.99 -41.12
C GLY A 10 11.41 -22.33 -41.91
N SER A 11 11.24 -22.59 -43.21
CA SER A 11 12.33 -22.62 -44.17
C SER A 11 13.04 -21.26 -44.24
N THR A 12 14.37 -21.27 -44.19
CA THR A 12 15.30 -20.14 -44.02
C THR A 12 15.29 -19.05 -45.11
N GLY A 13 14.27 -18.97 -45.96
CA GLY A 13 14.21 -18.08 -47.12
C GLY A 13 12.98 -17.18 -47.24
N LEU A 14 12.06 -17.14 -46.27
CA LEU A 14 10.89 -16.26 -46.31
C LEU A 14 11.12 -15.10 -45.35
N GLU A 15 11.41 -13.90 -45.85
CA GLU A 15 11.72 -12.73 -45.00
C GLU A 15 10.47 -12.11 -44.33
N TRP A 16 9.27 -12.47 -44.78
CA TRP A 16 8.01 -11.95 -44.25
C TRP A 16 6.98 -13.08 -44.18
N VAL A 17 6.49 -13.37 -42.98
CA VAL A 17 5.42 -14.34 -42.74
C VAL A 17 4.25 -13.54 -42.16
N ASP A 18 3.13 -13.52 -42.87
CA ASP A 18 1.91 -12.83 -42.44
C ASP A 18 0.93 -13.77 -41.72
N ALA A 19 1.00 -15.08 -41.99
CA ALA A 19 0.17 -16.08 -41.32
C ALA A 19 0.84 -17.47 -41.33
N ILE A 20 0.62 -18.25 -40.28
CA ILE A 20 1.03 -19.65 -40.17
C ILE A 20 -0.25 -20.47 -40.02
N ILE A 21 -0.50 -21.38 -40.95
CA ILE A 21 -1.68 -22.24 -40.96
C ILE A 21 -1.27 -23.60 -40.42
N LEU A 22 -1.73 -23.96 -39.23
CA LEU A 22 -1.50 -25.27 -38.62
C LEU A 22 -2.68 -26.21 -38.94
N PRO A 23 -2.42 -27.49 -39.29
CA PRO A 23 -3.46 -28.51 -39.41
C PRO A 23 -4.09 -28.79 -38.04
N GLY A 24 -5.41 -29.00 -37.99
CA GLY A 24 -6.15 -29.14 -36.72
C GLY A 24 -5.77 -30.35 -35.84
N GLU A 25 -4.97 -31.29 -36.36
CA GLU A 25 -4.48 -32.46 -35.60
C GLU A 25 -3.21 -32.15 -34.78
N ASP A 26 -2.52 -31.04 -35.09
CA ASP A 26 -1.30 -30.58 -34.41
C ASP A 26 -1.58 -29.44 -33.39
N ILE A 27 -2.86 -29.14 -33.14
CA ILE A 27 -3.30 -28.08 -32.25
C ILE A 27 -3.68 -28.69 -30.89
N ASP A 28 -2.79 -28.53 -29.91
CA ASP A 28 -3.11 -28.73 -28.51
C ASP A 28 -3.69 -27.42 -27.95
N GLU A 29 -5.01 -27.37 -27.75
CA GLU A 29 -5.73 -26.21 -27.20
C GLU A 29 -5.13 -25.66 -25.89
N PRO A 30 -4.71 -26.50 -24.92
CA PRO A 30 -3.98 -26.05 -23.73
C PRO A 30 -2.69 -25.30 -24.06
N SER A 31 -1.88 -25.81 -25.00
CA SER A 31 -0.64 -25.16 -25.44
C SER A 31 -0.90 -23.85 -26.17
N LEU A 32 -1.99 -23.74 -26.95
CA LEU A 32 -2.38 -22.47 -27.57
C LEU A 32 -2.81 -21.43 -26.54
N LEU A 33 -3.58 -21.83 -25.52
CA LEU A 33 -3.98 -20.95 -24.42
C LEU A 33 -2.76 -20.47 -23.63
N GLU A 34 -1.82 -21.36 -23.35
CA GLU A 34 -0.56 -21.04 -22.68
C GLU A 34 0.32 -20.09 -23.53
N MET A 35 0.33 -20.28 -24.85
CA MET A 35 1.02 -19.38 -25.78
C MET A 35 0.35 -18.01 -25.89
N GLU A 36 -0.98 -17.94 -25.88
CA GLU A 36 -1.75 -16.69 -25.91
C GLU A 36 -1.57 -15.90 -24.60
N GLN A 37 -1.66 -16.57 -23.45
CA GLN A 37 -1.34 -15.99 -22.14
C GLN A 37 0.08 -15.45 -22.11
N ARG A 38 1.04 -16.20 -22.65
CA ARG A 38 2.44 -15.78 -22.73
C ARG A 38 2.64 -14.57 -23.65
N GLU A 39 1.91 -14.49 -24.76
CA GLU A 39 2.01 -13.36 -25.70
C GLU A 39 1.40 -12.08 -25.08
N GLN A 40 0.23 -12.18 -24.44
CA GLN A 40 -0.36 -11.08 -23.68
C GLN A 40 0.58 -10.58 -22.57
N LEU A 41 1.20 -11.50 -21.82
CA LEU A 41 2.20 -11.17 -20.81
C LEU A 41 3.38 -10.39 -21.40
N THR A 42 3.90 -10.78 -22.58
CA THR A 42 5.04 -10.10 -23.22
C THR A 42 4.70 -8.79 -23.94
N GLU A 43 3.49 -8.65 -24.47
CA GLU A 43 3.07 -7.44 -25.19
C GLU A 43 2.69 -6.31 -24.23
N ASN A 44 2.13 -6.65 -23.06
CA ASN A 44 1.77 -5.67 -22.04
C ASN A 44 3.02 -4.95 -21.47
N PHE A 45 4.24 -5.49 -21.56
CA PHE A 45 5.51 -4.89 -21.05
C PHE A 45 5.88 -3.44 -21.48
N LYS A 46 5.11 -2.75 -22.33
CA LYS A 46 5.51 -1.47 -22.94
C LYS A 46 4.83 -0.18 -22.45
N VAL A 47 3.81 -0.20 -21.59
CA VAL A 47 3.14 1.05 -21.13
C VAL A 47 2.82 0.94 -19.65
N ARG A 48 2.89 2.03 -18.86
CA ARG A 48 2.61 2.04 -17.39
C ARG A 48 1.22 1.50 -16.99
N TYR A 49 0.32 1.28 -17.95
CA TYR A 49 -0.92 0.51 -17.79
C TYR A 49 -0.70 -0.99 -17.51
N ASN A 50 0.51 -1.51 -17.76
CA ASN A 50 0.87 -2.92 -17.66
C ASN A 50 0.93 -3.48 -16.24
N ASP A 51 1.22 -2.66 -15.23
CA ASP A 51 1.67 -3.23 -13.97
C ASP A 51 0.52 -3.92 -13.21
N ILE A 52 -0.69 -3.38 -13.33
CA ILE A 52 -1.92 -4.07 -12.89
C ILE A 52 -2.22 -5.28 -13.78
N ASP A 53 -2.11 -5.14 -15.10
CA ASP A 53 -2.46 -6.20 -16.06
C ASP A 53 -1.54 -7.40 -15.88
N TYR A 54 -0.26 -7.14 -15.58
CA TYR A 54 0.73 -8.12 -15.16
C TYR A 54 0.29 -8.85 -13.89
N LEU A 55 -0.11 -8.13 -12.84
CA LEU A 55 -0.55 -8.75 -11.59
C LEU A 55 -1.85 -9.55 -11.76
N LEU A 56 -2.77 -9.09 -12.61
CA LEU A 56 -4.01 -9.80 -12.94
C LEU A 56 -3.75 -11.06 -13.77
N ALA A 57 -2.87 -10.97 -14.77
CA ALA A 57 -2.46 -12.13 -15.54
C ALA A 57 -1.69 -13.14 -14.66
N LEU A 58 -0.88 -12.65 -13.71
CA LEU A 58 -0.20 -13.50 -12.73
C LEU A 58 -1.19 -14.19 -11.79
N ARG A 59 -2.23 -13.47 -11.36
CA ARG A 59 -3.34 -14.01 -10.55
C ARG A 59 -4.06 -15.13 -11.30
N GLU A 60 -4.51 -14.88 -12.53
CA GLU A 60 -5.20 -15.87 -13.36
C GLU A 60 -4.32 -17.09 -13.62
N ALA A 61 -3.05 -16.89 -13.94
CA ALA A 61 -2.10 -17.98 -14.16
C ALA A 61 -1.84 -18.81 -12.89
N ALA A 62 -1.92 -18.20 -11.71
CA ALA A 62 -1.81 -18.89 -10.43
C ALA A 62 -3.10 -19.66 -10.07
N GLU A 63 -4.28 -19.09 -10.33
CA GLU A 63 -5.58 -19.77 -10.16
C GLU A 63 -5.70 -21.00 -11.07
N ASN A 64 -5.25 -20.90 -12.32
CA ASN A 64 -5.19 -22.03 -13.26
C ASN A 64 -4.25 -23.16 -12.79
N ARG A 65 -3.35 -22.87 -11.85
CA ARG A 65 -2.45 -23.83 -11.20
C ARG A 65 -2.93 -24.23 -9.80
N GLU A 66 -4.17 -23.90 -9.46
CA GLU A 66 -4.81 -24.25 -8.20
C GLU A 66 -4.02 -23.75 -6.97
N VAL A 67 -3.47 -22.53 -7.05
CA VAL A 67 -2.77 -21.93 -5.91
C VAL A 67 -3.68 -21.86 -4.68
N ASP A 68 -3.15 -22.29 -3.54
CA ASP A 68 -3.78 -22.06 -2.25
C ASP A 68 -3.20 -20.76 -1.67
N TRP A 69 -3.99 -19.68 -1.73
CA TRP A 69 -3.58 -18.35 -1.27
C TRP A 69 -3.31 -18.27 0.24
N PHE A 70 -3.75 -19.26 1.02
CA PHE A 70 -3.52 -19.33 2.46
C PHE A 70 -2.35 -20.24 2.84
N ASP A 71 -1.84 -21.02 1.89
CA ASP A 71 -0.63 -21.82 2.06
C ASP A 71 0.58 -21.18 1.39
N ARG A 72 1.57 -20.82 2.22
CA ARG A 72 2.82 -20.23 1.75
C ARG A 72 3.60 -21.18 0.84
N GLU A 73 3.62 -22.48 1.14
CA GLU A 73 4.35 -23.45 0.32
C GLU A 73 3.72 -23.56 -1.08
N SER A 74 2.39 -23.56 -1.15
CA SER A 74 1.65 -23.48 -2.42
C SER A 74 2.02 -22.24 -3.24
N ILE A 75 2.00 -21.04 -2.64
CA ILE A 75 2.42 -19.80 -3.30
C ILE A 75 3.86 -19.89 -3.81
N GLU A 76 4.78 -20.42 -3.00
CA GLU A 76 6.19 -20.55 -3.39
C GLU A 76 6.39 -21.60 -4.48
N SER A 77 5.58 -22.66 -4.51
CA SER A 77 5.60 -23.68 -5.56
C SER A 77 5.15 -23.08 -6.89
N VAL A 78 3.95 -22.48 -6.91
CA VAL A 78 3.35 -21.86 -8.11
C VAL A 78 4.23 -20.72 -8.64
N ALA A 79 4.83 -19.90 -7.76
CA ALA A 79 5.79 -18.89 -8.18
C ALA A 79 7.00 -19.49 -8.91
N GLY A 80 7.47 -20.66 -8.48
CA GLY A 80 8.57 -21.39 -9.11
C GLY A 80 8.22 -21.89 -10.52
N GLU A 81 6.97 -22.22 -10.78
CA GLU A 81 6.49 -22.59 -12.11
C GLU A 81 6.34 -21.36 -13.01
N LEU A 82 5.73 -20.30 -12.46
CA LEU A 82 5.44 -19.05 -13.18
C LEU A 82 6.69 -18.23 -13.50
N GLN A 83 7.80 -18.36 -12.75
CA GLN A 83 9.03 -17.57 -13.01
C GLN A 83 9.53 -17.67 -14.45
N SER A 84 9.34 -18.83 -15.10
CA SER A 84 9.76 -19.08 -16.47
C SER A 84 8.92 -18.33 -17.52
N MET A 85 7.70 -17.94 -17.15
CA MET A 85 6.74 -17.25 -18.02
C MET A 85 6.91 -15.74 -18.00
N VAL A 86 7.27 -15.18 -16.85
CA VAL A 86 7.31 -13.72 -16.62
C VAL A 86 8.72 -13.11 -16.64
N GLU A 87 9.76 -13.91 -16.97
CA GLU A 87 11.17 -13.47 -17.03
C GLU A 87 11.67 -12.76 -15.75
N LYS A 88 11.03 -13.04 -14.61
CA LYS A 88 11.38 -12.53 -13.28
C LYS A 88 11.98 -13.64 -12.42
N SER A 89 12.74 -13.27 -11.40
CA SER A 89 13.22 -14.26 -10.41
C SER A 89 12.06 -14.85 -9.61
N LYS A 90 12.20 -16.11 -9.13
CA LYS A 90 11.23 -16.73 -8.21
C LYS A 90 10.84 -15.78 -7.06
N GLY A 91 11.82 -15.11 -6.45
CA GLY A 91 11.58 -14.20 -5.33
C GLY A 91 10.85 -12.91 -5.69
N GLU A 92 10.88 -12.48 -6.96
CA GLU A 92 10.02 -11.39 -7.45
C GLU A 92 8.58 -11.87 -7.64
N VAL A 93 8.41 -13.03 -8.27
CA VAL A 93 7.08 -13.61 -8.50
C VAL A 93 6.38 -13.93 -7.19
N VAL A 94 7.08 -14.49 -6.20
CA VAL A 94 6.53 -14.71 -4.85
C VAL A 94 6.02 -13.39 -4.26
N ARG A 95 6.81 -12.31 -4.35
CA ARG A 95 6.40 -10.98 -3.84
C ARG A 95 5.17 -10.44 -4.56
N ASP A 96 5.11 -10.61 -5.88
CA ASP A 96 3.98 -10.16 -6.68
C ASP A 96 2.71 -10.99 -6.38
N LEU A 97 2.83 -12.31 -6.16
CA LEU A 97 1.71 -13.15 -5.70
C LEU A 97 1.22 -12.77 -4.31
N PHE A 98 2.12 -12.46 -3.38
CA PHE A 98 1.71 -11.93 -2.07
C PHE A 98 1.02 -10.56 -2.20
N ALA A 99 1.47 -9.69 -3.11
CA ALA A 99 0.77 -8.44 -3.39
C ALA A 99 -0.66 -8.70 -3.88
N VAL A 100 -0.84 -9.63 -4.83
CA VAL A 100 -2.16 -10.07 -5.32
C VAL A 100 -3.04 -10.60 -4.18
N LYS A 101 -2.53 -11.52 -3.35
CA LYS A 101 -3.24 -12.05 -2.18
C LYS A 101 -3.83 -10.92 -1.32
N TYR A 102 -3.02 -9.91 -0.97
CA TYR A 102 -3.48 -8.82 -0.12
C TYR A 102 -4.31 -7.76 -0.83
N MET A 103 -4.20 -7.63 -2.15
CA MET A 103 -5.14 -6.85 -2.95
C MET A 103 -6.52 -7.47 -2.92
N ASP A 104 -6.61 -8.80 -3.07
CA ASP A 104 -7.87 -9.54 -3.02
C ASP A 104 -8.53 -9.41 -1.65
N ILE A 105 -7.78 -9.71 -0.57
CA ILE A 105 -8.27 -9.57 0.81
C ILE A 105 -8.72 -8.13 1.09
N PHE A 106 -7.98 -7.12 0.62
CA PHE A 106 -8.36 -5.72 0.82
C PHE A 106 -9.66 -5.35 0.10
N LEU A 107 -9.83 -5.81 -1.15
CA LEU A 107 -11.03 -5.55 -1.93
C LEU A 107 -12.23 -6.28 -1.33
N GLU A 108 -12.06 -7.52 -0.85
CA GLU A 108 -13.10 -8.26 -0.13
C GLU A 108 -13.49 -7.54 1.17
N ASP A 109 -12.52 -7.13 1.99
CA ASP A 109 -12.74 -6.39 3.23
C ASP A 109 -13.37 -5.00 3.01
N SER A 110 -13.32 -4.48 1.78
CA SER A 110 -13.91 -3.20 1.40
C SER A 110 -15.22 -3.33 0.60
N GLU A 111 -15.80 -4.53 0.52
CA GLU A 111 -16.99 -4.85 -0.31
C GLU A 111 -16.83 -4.50 -1.80
N GLN A 112 -15.60 -4.58 -2.31
CA GLN A 112 -15.19 -4.17 -3.65
C GLN A 112 -14.48 -5.31 -4.40
N ALA A 113 -14.79 -6.57 -4.06
CA ALA A 113 -14.20 -7.75 -4.70
C ALA A 113 -14.20 -7.65 -6.24
N GLY A 114 -13.06 -7.91 -6.86
CA GLY A 114 -12.85 -7.82 -8.31
C GLY A 114 -12.68 -6.40 -8.88
N GLN A 115 -12.80 -5.34 -8.10
CA GLN A 115 -12.68 -3.94 -8.58
C GLN A 115 -11.23 -3.44 -8.60
N TYR A 116 -10.33 -4.19 -9.25
CA TYR A 116 -8.88 -3.90 -9.32
C TYR A 116 -8.52 -2.55 -9.94
N HIS A 117 -9.38 -1.99 -10.80
CA HIS A 117 -9.22 -0.65 -11.35
C HIS A 117 -9.15 0.45 -10.26
N ARG A 118 -9.63 0.17 -9.05
CA ARG A 118 -9.53 1.08 -7.91
C ARG A 118 -8.15 1.07 -7.24
N LEU A 119 -7.33 0.05 -7.51
CA LEU A 119 -6.02 -0.14 -6.88
C LEU A 119 -4.86 0.30 -7.78
N LEU A 120 -5.12 0.76 -9.01
CA LEU A 120 -4.13 1.10 -10.03
C LEU A 120 -2.98 1.99 -9.51
N LYS A 121 -3.33 2.99 -8.70
CA LYS A 121 -2.36 3.97 -8.17
C LYS A 121 -1.79 3.59 -6.81
N THR A 122 -2.09 2.39 -6.33
CA THR A 122 -1.71 1.89 -5.01
C THR A 122 -0.91 0.58 -5.06
N LEU A 123 -0.51 0.13 -6.25
CA LEU A 123 0.19 -1.15 -6.43
C LEU A 123 1.46 -1.27 -5.58
N GLU A 124 2.27 -0.21 -5.53
CA GLU A 124 3.48 -0.19 -4.70
C GLU A 124 3.17 -0.36 -3.20
N ARG A 125 2.02 0.16 -2.74
CA ARG A 125 1.55 -0.02 -1.37
C ARG A 125 1.31 -1.51 -1.08
N PHE A 126 0.60 -2.20 -1.98
CA PHE A 126 0.33 -3.63 -1.85
C PHE A 126 1.59 -4.50 -2.01
N ARG A 127 2.56 -4.10 -2.82
CA ARG A 127 3.88 -4.76 -2.87
C ARG A 127 4.65 -4.65 -1.56
N ASP A 128 4.63 -3.48 -0.92
CA ASP A 128 5.27 -3.29 0.37
C ASP A 128 4.54 -4.05 1.49
N ILE A 129 3.20 -4.12 1.44
CA ILE A 129 2.38 -4.95 2.33
C ILE A 129 2.69 -6.42 2.13
N GLY A 130 2.64 -6.94 0.90
CA GLY A 130 2.94 -8.34 0.59
C GLY A 130 4.34 -8.75 1.05
N ARG A 131 5.35 -7.89 0.85
CA ARG A 131 6.71 -8.13 1.36
C ARG A 131 6.77 -8.23 2.88
N MET A 132 6.04 -7.36 3.59
CA MET A 132 6.00 -7.37 5.04
C MET A 132 5.28 -8.61 5.55
N MET A 133 4.10 -8.88 4.99
CA MET A 133 3.23 -9.95 5.47
C MET A 133 3.78 -11.34 5.18
N MET A 134 4.51 -11.53 4.08
CA MET A 134 5.26 -12.76 3.81
C MET A 134 6.21 -13.15 4.97
N GLN A 135 6.78 -12.16 5.68
CA GLN A 135 7.63 -12.41 6.85
C GLN A 135 6.82 -12.56 8.13
N VAL A 136 5.77 -11.75 8.27
CA VAL A 136 4.92 -11.70 9.47
C VAL A 136 4.08 -12.95 9.64
N GLU A 137 3.48 -13.49 8.58
CA GLU A 137 2.66 -14.71 8.66
C GLU A 137 3.46 -15.91 9.19
N ASP A 138 4.76 -15.95 8.90
CA ASP A 138 5.68 -17.01 9.31
C ASP A 138 6.25 -16.78 10.72
N GLN A 139 6.71 -15.56 11.01
CA GLN A 139 7.41 -15.25 12.26
C GLN A 139 6.48 -14.83 13.40
N TYR A 140 5.34 -14.23 13.08
CA TYR A 140 4.40 -13.59 14.01
C TYR A 140 2.93 -13.87 13.66
N PRO A 141 2.50 -15.15 13.53
CA PRO A 141 1.16 -15.51 13.04
C PRO A 141 0.03 -14.95 13.90
N LEU A 142 0.22 -14.88 15.22
CA LEU A 142 -0.80 -14.35 16.16
C LEU A 142 -1.02 -12.84 16.03
N GLU A 143 -0.09 -12.13 15.39
CA GLU A 143 -0.11 -10.68 15.26
C GLU A 143 -0.42 -10.23 13.83
N ALA A 144 -0.45 -11.18 12.89
CA ALA A 144 -0.60 -10.93 11.45
C ALA A 144 -1.84 -10.11 11.14
N ASP A 145 -3.00 -10.47 11.70
CA ASP A 145 -4.26 -9.75 11.46
C ASP A 145 -4.19 -8.29 11.91
N ARG A 146 -3.63 -8.04 13.10
CA ARG A 146 -3.48 -6.68 13.65
C ARG A 146 -2.52 -5.83 12.80
N ILE A 147 -1.46 -6.44 12.30
CA ILE A 147 -0.50 -5.79 11.43
C ILE A 147 -1.15 -5.46 10.09
N LEU A 148 -1.84 -6.44 9.49
CA LEU A 148 -2.55 -6.29 8.24
C LEU A 148 -3.61 -5.19 8.33
N GLN A 149 -4.41 -5.17 9.41
CA GLN A 149 -5.37 -4.11 9.69
C GLN A 149 -4.71 -2.73 9.69
N THR A 150 -3.58 -2.59 10.39
CA THR A 150 -2.85 -1.30 10.46
C THR A 150 -2.34 -0.86 9.08
N LEU A 151 -1.87 -1.80 8.26
CA LEU A 151 -1.40 -1.53 6.90
C LEU A 151 -2.55 -1.16 5.95
N PHE A 152 -3.68 -1.87 6.03
CA PHE A 152 -4.89 -1.54 5.26
C PHE A 152 -5.46 -0.20 5.66
N ALA A 153 -5.44 0.12 6.96
CA ALA A 153 -5.86 1.41 7.46
C ALA A 153 -5.01 2.56 6.87
N ALA A 154 -3.71 2.33 6.66
CA ALA A 154 -2.83 3.27 5.97
C ALA A 154 -3.23 3.47 4.49
N VAL A 155 -3.54 2.37 3.78
CA VAL A 155 -4.04 2.44 2.39
C VAL A 155 -5.35 3.23 2.31
N ARG A 156 -6.32 2.94 3.19
CA ARG A 156 -7.62 3.64 3.27
C ARG A 156 -7.49 5.12 3.63
N ALA A 157 -6.51 5.46 4.46
CA ALA A 157 -6.17 6.83 4.82
C ALA A 157 -5.32 7.55 3.75
N ASN A 158 -5.14 6.94 2.56
CA ASN A 158 -4.35 7.49 1.46
C ASN A 158 -2.88 7.76 1.81
N ARG A 159 -2.31 6.97 2.72
CA ARG A 159 -0.87 7.02 3.02
C ARG A 159 -0.10 6.35 1.90
N GLY A 160 0.98 7.00 1.46
CA GLY A 160 1.85 6.56 0.38
C GLY A 160 2.73 5.38 0.75
N HIS A 161 3.36 4.77 -0.26
CA HIS A 161 4.19 3.58 -0.03
C HIS A 161 5.37 3.84 0.91
N LEU A 162 5.96 5.05 0.88
CA LEU A 162 7.05 5.43 1.79
C LEU A 162 6.62 5.39 3.25
N GLU A 163 5.42 5.87 3.57
CA GLU A 163 4.86 5.84 4.93
C GLU A 163 4.61 4.40 5.38
N ILE A 164 4.13 3.53 4.49
CA ILE A 164 3.99 2.09 4.75
C ILE A 164 5.36 1.44 5.06
N ARG A 165 6.42 1.83 4.35
CA ARG A 165 7.79 1.37 4.66
C ARG A 165 8.26 1.83 6.04
N VAL A 166 7.89 3.04 6.46
CA VAL A 166 8.18 3.53 7.82
C VAL A 166 7.41 2.75 8.86
N ILE A 167 6.13 2.45 8.65
CA ILE A 167 5.33 1.57 9.54
C ILE A 167 5.99 0.19 9.68
N ARG A 168 6.48 -0.39 8.57
CA ARG A 168 7.25 -1.64 8.59
C ARG A 168 8.55 -1.51 9.39
N ALA A 169 9.30 -0.43 9.21
CA ALA A 169 10.51 -0.18 9.97
C ALA A 169 10.20 -0.05 11.47
N MET A 170 9.13 0.66 11.82
CA MET A 170 8.63 0.83 13.18
C MET A 170 8.28 -0.51 13.81
N PHE A 171 7.56 -1.39 13.11
CA PHE A 171 7.29 -2.75 13.58
C PHE A 171 8.58 -3.51 13.93
N LYS A 172 9.61 -3.39 13.09
CA LYS A 172 10.87 -4.13 13.23
C LYS A 172 11.79 -3.58 14.34
N SER A 173 11.86 -2.27 14.53
CA SER A 173 12.82 -1.65 15.44
C SER A 173 12.22 -1.05 16.72
N ASP A 174 10.93 -0.69 16.72
CA ASP A 174 10.23 -0.08 17.86
C ASP A 174 8.82 -0.67 18.00
N ARG A 175 8.78 -1.95 18.41
CA ARG A 175 7.56 -2.72 18.62
C ARG A 175 6.53 -2.01 19.51
N PRO A 176 6.91 -1.43 20.69
CA PRO A 176 5.95 -0.71 21.53
C PRO A 176 5.28 0.48 20.85
N ARG A 177 5.99 1.19 19.96
CA ARG A 177 5.41 2.31 19.20
C ARG A 177 4.45 1.84 18.13
N PHE A 178 4.81 0.77 17.42
CA PHE A 178 3.90 0.12 16.49
C PHE A 178 2.61 -0.34 17.20
N ASP A 179 2.73 -0.94 18.38
CA ASP A 179 1.58 -1.40 19.16
C ASP A 179 0.64 -0.24 19.52
N LYS A 180 1.21 0.90 19.95
CA LYS A 180 0.42 2.12 20.21
C LYS A 180 -0.28 2.64 18.95
N LEU A 181 0.38 2.60 17.79
CA LEU A 181 -0.25 2.98 16.52
C LEU A 181 -1.41 2.05 16.20
N ALA A 182 -1.19 0.73 16.24
CA ALA A 182 -2.21 -0.26 15.93
C ALA A 182 -3.45 -0.13 16.84
N THR A 183 -3.25 0.14 18.14
CA THR A 183 -4.36 0.41 19.07
C THR A 183 -5.11 1.70 18.71
N LYS A 184 -4.40 2.80 18.39
CA LYS A 184 -5.06 4.05 17.98
C LYS A 184 -5.85 3.91 16.68
N VAL A 185 -5.34 3.12 15.74
CA VAL A 185 -6.05 2.79 14.49
C VAL A 185 -7.31 1.99 14.82
N ALA A 186 -7.20 0.93 15.62
CA ALA A 186 -8.35 0.13 16.03
C ALA A 186 -9.39 0.97 16.79
N ASP A 187 -8.98 1.86 17.69
CA ASP A 187 -9.88 2.77 18.41
C ASP A 187 -10.60 3.74 17.47
N ALA A 188 -9.89 4.24 16.43
CA ALA A 188 -10.49 5.11 15.42
C ALA A 188 -11.46 4.35 14.50
N GLU A 189 -11.19 3.08 14.21
CA GLU A 189 -12.03 2.19 13.41
C GLU A 189 -13.16 1.53 14.22
N ALA A 190 -13.13 1.55 15.55
CA ALA A 190 -14.09 0.83 16.40
C ALA A 190 -15.57 1.23 16.19
N GLY A 191 -15.81 2.42 15.63
CA GLY A 191 -17.15 2.90 15.26
C GLY A 191 -17.46 2.83 13.76
N TRP A 192 -16.55 2.31 12.96
CA TRP A 192 -16.72 2.15 11.51
C TRP A 192 -17.25 0.74 11.22
N ASP A 193 -18.45 0.68 10.65
CA ASP A 193 -19.07 -0.57 10.21
C ASP A 193 -18.97 -0.66 8.68
N VAL A 194 -18.25 -1.68 8.20
CA VAL A 194 -18.07 -1.99 6.78
C VAL A 194 -19.41 -2.19 6.08
N THR A 195 -20.42 -2.71 6.80
CA THR A 195 -21.76 -3.01 6.27
C THR A 195 -22.63 -1.78 6.04
N ALA A 196 -22.19 -0.60 6.48
CA ALA A 196 -22.76 0.68 6.05
C ALA A 196 -22.25 0.99 4.63
N GLY A 197 -22.61 0.10 3.70
CA GLY A 197 -22.19 0.10 2.31
C GLY A 197 -22.43 1.43 1.60
N PRO A 198 -21.92 1.58 0.38
CA PRO A 198 -22.01 2.83 -0.36
C PRO A 198 -23.47 3.28 -0.45
N SER A 199 -23.79 4.40 0.20
CA SER A 199 -25.04 5.09 -0.09
C SER A 199 -25.06 5.30 -1.60
N LEU A 200 -26.12 4.83 -2.26
CA LEU A 200 -26.38 4.98 -3.71
C LEU A 200 -26.51 6.46 -4.15
N SER A 201 -25.99 7.39 -3.37
CA SER A 201 -25.88 8.82 -3.63
C SER A 201 -24.56 9.11 -4.35
N ASN A 202 -24.39 8.54 -5.55
CA ASN A 202 -23.75 9.18 -6.72
C ASN A 202 -23.40 8.15 -7.81
N PRO A 203 -24.38 7.69 -8.61
CA PRO A 203 -24.08 7.19 -9.93
C PRO A 203 -23.69 8.41 -10.80
N GLY A 204 -22.38 8.68 -10.94
CA GLY A 204 -21.89 9.60 -11.98
C GLY A 204 -20.97 10.75 -11.57
N SER A 205 -20.23 10.68 -10.46
CA SER A 205 -19.26 11.76 -10.15
C SER A 205 -17.90 11.55 -10.79
N SER A 206 -17.87 11.45 -12.13
CA SER A 206 -16.71 11.89 -12.91
C SER A 206 -16.75 13.41 -12.93
N VAL A 207 -16.30 14.04 -11.84
CA VAL A 207 -16.00 15.48 -11.89
C VAL A 207 -14.74 15.59 -12.76
N PRO A 208 -14.77 16.34 -13.87
CA PRO A 208 -13.55 16.70 -14.56
C PRO A 208 -12.67 17.42 -13.54
N ILE A 209 -11.43 16.94 -13.37
CA ILE A 209 -10.42 17.69 -12.63
C ILE A 209 -10.22 18.99 -13.43
N GLU A 210 -10.79 20.10 -12.95
CA GLU A 210 -10.33 21.42 -13.35
C GLU A 210 -8.91 21.56 -12.80
N THR A 211 -7.93 21.21 -13.63
CA THR A 211 -6.54 21.58 -13.44
C THR A 211 -6.45 23.10 -13.57
N GLU A 212 -6.67 23.81 -12.47
CA GLU A 212 -6.10 25.14 -12.34
C GLU A 212 -4.58 24.97 -12.38
N ALA A 213 -4.01 25.41 -13.50
CA ALA A 213 -2.59 25.46 -13.76
C ALA A 213 -1.88 26.32 -12.71
N GLY A 214 -1.36 25.66 -11.67
CA GLY A 214 -0.29 26.16 -10.83
C GLY A 214 0.92 25.30 -11.07
N GLU A 215 1.79 25.74 -11.98
CA GLU A 215 3.10 25.17 -12.23
C GLU A 215 3.98 25.30 -10.98
N GLU A 216 3.90 24.30 -10.10
CA GLU A 216 5.03 23.88 -9.28
C GLU A 216 5.17 22.37 -9.48
N GLU A 217 6.03 21.99 -10.44
CA GLU A 217 6.58 20.64 -10.57
C GLU A 217 7.35 20.31 -9.29
N SER A 218 6.63 19.89 -8.25
CA SER A 218 7.21 18.98 -7.28
C SER A 218 7.20 17.59 -7.93
N GLU A 219 8.31 16.87 -7.83
CA GLU A 219 8.43 15.45 -8.14
C GLU A 219 7.55 14.63 -7.17
N ALA A 220 6.25 14.90 -7.15
CA ALA A 220 5.27 14.09 -6.46
C ALA A 220 5.17 12.79 -7.25
N ASP A 221 5.64 11.70 -6.63
CA ASP A 221 5.39 10.34 -7.08
C ASP A 221 3.95 10.23 -7.62
N ASP A 222 3.78 9.56 -8.76
CA ASP A 222 2.54 9.34 -9.53
C ASP A 222 1.50 8.47 -8.75
N GLU A 223 1.54 8.51 -7.41
CA GLU A 223 0.62 7.90 -6.48
C GLU A 223 -0.62 8.78 -6.32
N GLY A 224 -1.62 8.54 -7.15
CA GLY A 224 -2.93 9.16 -6.95
C GLY A 224 -3.70 8.63 -5.73
N PRO A 225 -4.92 9.16 -5.50
CA PRO A 225 -5.72 8.80 -4.35
C PRO A 225 -5.99 7.29 -4.35
N GLY A 226 -5.89 6.68 -3.17
CA GLY A 226 -6.22 5.27 -2.97
C GLY A 226 -7.72 5.00 -3.07
N PRO A 227 -8.11 3.71 -3.01
CA PRO A 227 -9.50 3.30 -3.13
C PRO A 227 -10.39 4.00 -2.10
N GLU A 228 -11.50 4.57 -2.57
CA GLU A 228 -12.47 5.21 -1.68
C GLU A 228 -13.33 4.17 -0.98
N VAL A 229 -13.18 4.12 0.35
CA VAL A 229 -14.03 3.34 1.24
C VAL A 229 -15.07 4.26 1.88
N ALA A 230 -16.34 3.88 1.77
CA ALA A 230 -17.45 4.70 2.25
C ALA A 230 -17.42 4.86 3.77
N ASN A 231 -17.71 6.08 4.24
CA ASN A 231 -17.82 6.43 5.66
C ASN A 231 -16.57 6.11 6.52
N TYR A 232 -15.42 5.84 5.91
CA TYR A 232 -14.19 5.53 6.62
C TYR A 232 -13.61 6.78 7.29
N PRO A 233 -13.14 6.71 8.56
CA PRO A 233 -12.57 7.83 9.30
C PRO A 233 -11.16 8.22 8.82
N LYS A 234 -11.01 8.56 7.52
CA LYS A 234 -9.74 8.85 6.83
C LYS A 234 -8.88 9.85 7.59
N VAL A 235 -9.48 10.94 8.07
CA VAL A 235 -8.76 12.01 8.77
C VAL A 235 -8.23 11.53 10.11
N ALA A 236 -9.05 10.88 10.94
CA ALA A 236 -8.65 10.45 12.28
C ALA A 236 -7.54 9.38 12.21
N VAL A 237 -7.70 8.38 11.33
CA VAL A 237 -6.70 7.34 11.11
C VAL A 237 -5.44 7.93 10.48
N GLY A 238 -5.60 8.78 9.47
CA GLY A 238 -4.50 9.46 8.81
C GLY A 238 -3.66 10.22 9.82
N THR A 239 -4.27 11.06 10.66
CA THR A 239 -3.56 11.82 11.71
C THR A 239 -2.87 10.89 12.72
N ALA A 240 -3.49 9.77 13.11
CA ALA A 240 -2.87 8.81 14.02
C ALA A 240 -1.58 8.20 13.44
N ILE A 241 -1.60 7.85 12.14
CA ILE A 241 -0.44 7.31 11.41
C ILE A 241 0.66 8.36 11.29
N GLU A 242 0.32 9.57 10.89
CA GLU A 242 1.29 10.67 10.72
C GLU A 242 2.00 11.00 12.03
N LEU A 243 1.26 11.15 13.12
CA LEU A 243 1.85 11.38 14.45
C LEU A 243 2.77 10.24 14.91
N ALA A 244 2.44 9.00 14.56
CA ALA A 244 3.29 7.86 14.89
C ALA A 244 4.59 7.83 14.06
N ILE A 245 4.49 8.13 12.77
CA ILE A 245 5.62 8.25 11.84
C ILE A 245 6.52 9.40 12.27
N ASP A 246 5.97 10.59 12.50
CA ASP A 246 6.72 11.76 12.98
C ASP A 246 7.48 11.46 14.26
N GLY A 247 6.78 10.87 15.24
CA GLY A 247 7.42 10.49 16.49
C GLY A 247 8.56 9.49 16.29
N PHE A 248 8.37 8.51 15.40
CA PHE A 248 9.38 7.49 15.11
C PHE A 248 10.59 8.08 14.41
N SER A 249 10.38 8.92 13.39
CA SER A 249 11.44 9.66 12.70
C SER A 249 12.22 10.55 13.66
N ALA A 250 11.53 11.28 14.54
CA ALA A 250 12.17 12.10 15.57
C ALA A 250 13.00 11.27 16.56
N SER A 251 12.59 10.03 16.88
CA SER A 251 13.37 9.16 17.77
C SER A 251 14.63 8.57 17.13
N GLN A 252 14.76 8.65 15.80
CA GLN A 252 15.98 8.26 15.07
C GLN A 252 16.92 9.44 14.83
N GLN A 253 16.50 10.68 15.15
CA GLN A 253 17.37 11.83 15.03
C GLN A 253 18.33 11.88 16.22
N ASP A 254 19.63 11.81 15.92
CA ASP A 254 20.68 11.88 16.95
C ASP A 254 20.86 13.30 17.52
N ASP A 255 20.41 14.34 16.81
CA ASP A 255 20.55 15.74 17.22
C ASP A 255 19.37 16.18 18.11
N VAL A 256 19.49 15.90 19.40
CA VAL A 256 18.52 16.29 20.43
C VAL A 256 18.32 17.81 20.49
N ALA A 257 19.35 18.62 20.20
CA ALA A 257 19.24 20.07 20.22
C ALA A 257 18.37 20.58 19.07
N GLN A 258 18.52 19.99 17.88
CA GLN A 258 17.65 20.28 16.73
C GLN A 258 16.18 19.93 17.02
N VAL A 259 15.92 18.75 17.60
CA VAL A 259 14.56 18.33 17.98
C VAL A 259 13.93 19.30 18.97
N LEU A 260 14.66 19.68 20.03
CA LEU A 260 14.17 20.63 21.02
C LEU A 260 13.90 22.01 20.41
N GLN A 261 14.77 22.49 19.51
CA GLN A 261 14.55 23.75 18.80
C GLN A 261 13.30 23.71 17.92
N GLU A 262 13.07 22.60 17.22
CA GLU A 262 11.86 22.42 16.41
C GLU A 262 10.59 22.43 17.26
N ILE A 263 10.61 21.76 18.42
CA ILE A 263 9.50 21.79 19.38
C ILE A 263 9.23 23.22 19.86
N CYS A 264 10.26 23.97 20.24
CA CYS A 264 10.12 25.36 20.66
C CYS A 264 9.50 26.21 19.55
N ASN A 265 10.00 26.12 18.32
CA ASN A 265 9.47 26.87 17.18
C ASN A 265 7.99 26.52 16.92
N ARG A 266 7.63 25.22 16.98
CA ARG A 266 6.24 24.77 16.79
C ARG A 266 5.31 25.30 17.89
N LEU A 267 5.77 25.33 19.15
CA LEU A 267 5.01 25.88 20.28
C LEU A 267 4.84 27.40 20.16
N GLU A 268 5.87 28.12 19.74
CA GLU A 268 5.80 29.57 19.52
C GLU A 268 4.72 29.92 18.49
N VAL A 269 4.67 29.21 17.36
CA VAL A 269 3.65 29.41 16.31
C VAL A 269 2.21 29.21 16.83
N LEU A 270 2.00 28.38 17.84
CA LEU A 270 0.67 28.20 18.46
C LEU A 270 0.25 29.42 19.29
N THR A 271 1.22 30.15 19.85
CA THR A 271 0.97 31.38 20.62
C THR A 271 0.73 32.59 19.72
N GLU A 272 1.20 32.54 18.48
CA GLU A 272 0.95 33.59 17.49
C GLU A 272 -0.54 33.73 17.18
N LYS A 273 -0.98 34.96 16.92
CA LYS A 273 -2.34 35.30 16.47
C LYS A 273 -3.46 34.70 17.33
N ASN A 274 -3.22 34.45 18.61
CA ASN A 274 -4.20 33.85 19.52
C ASN A 274 -4.73 32.48 19.05
N ARG A 275 -3.94 31.70 18.29
CA ARG A 275 -4.39 30.39 17.77
C ARG A 275 -4.69 29.42 18.90
N LEU A 276 -3.82 29.34 19.90
CA LEU A 276 -4.01 28.48 21.07
C LEU A 276 -5.24 28.87 21.90
N SER A 277 -5.43 30.15 22.18
CA SER A 277 -6.60 30.64 22.95
C SER A 277 -7.91 30.46 22.18
N SER A 278 -7.88 30.63 20.85
CA SER A 278 -9.01 30.29 19.97
C SER A 278 -9.32 28.78 20.01
N ALA A 279 -8.31 27.91 19.94
CA ALA A 279 -8.50 26.46 19.97
C ALA A 279 -9.07 25.97 21.32
N LEU A 280 -8.60 26.55 22.43
CA LEU A 280 -9.10 26.26 23.78
C LEU A 280 -10.56 26.65 24.02
N SER A 281 -11.06 27.60 23.22
CA SER A 281 -12.43 28.14 23.33
C SER A 281 -13.44 27.45 22.42
N ARG A 282 -12.99 26.53 21.56
CA ARG A 282 -13.85 25.72 20.66
C ARG A 282 -14.21 24.38 21.30
N ASP A 283 -15.08 23.61 20.65
CA ASP A 283 -15.50 22.28 21.10
C ASP A 283 -14.32 21.29 21.29
N GLU A 284 -13.23 21.48 20.57
CA GLU A 284 -11.99 20.69 20.72
C GLU A 284 -11.13 21.11 21.93
N GLY A 285 -11.52 22.16 22.65
CA GLY A 285 -10.73 22.76 23.72
C GLY A 285 -10.40 21.82 24.89
N ILE A 286 -11.22 20.79 25.12
CA ILE A 286 -10.95 19.74 26.12
C ILE A 286 -9.71 18.93 25.71
N LYS A 287 -9.66 18.43 24.48
CA LYS A 287 -8.51 17.68 23.95
C LYS A 287 -7.24 18.52 23.92
N VAL A 288 -7.38 19.82 23.59
CA VAL A 288 -6.26 20.76 23.62
C VAL A 288 -5.71 20.91 25.05
N ARG A 289 -6.57 21.04 26.07
CA ARG A 289 -6.13 21.09 27.48
C ARG A 289 -5.43 19.81 27.91
N GLU A 290 -6.00 18.65 27.61
CA GLU A 290 -5.37 17.35 27.93
C GLU A 290 -3.96 17.23 27.33
N ASN A 291 -3.75 17.71 26.10
CA ASN A 291 -2.43 17.68 25.47
C ASN A 291 -1.47 18.70 26.09
N LEU A 292 -1.94 19.89 26.46
CA LEU A 292 -1.12 20.86 27.20
C LEU A 292 -0.71 20.32 28.57
N GLU A 293 -1.63 19.68 29.29
CA GLU A 293 -1.34 19.06 30.58
C GLU A 293 -0.27 17.97 30.46
N LYS A 294 -0.30 17.15 29.41
CA LYS A 294 0.77 16.18 29.12
C LYS A 294 2.13 16.85 28.89
N ILE A 295 2.16 17.99 28.18
CA ILE A 295 3.41 18.75 27.97
C ILE A 295 3.92 19.29 29.31
N VAL A 296 3.05 19.91 30.11
CA VAL A 296 3.42 20.43 31.44
C VAL A 296 3.94 19.31 32.33
N GLN A 297 3.23 18.18 32.39
CA GLN A 297 3.65 17.02 33.18
C GLN A 297 5.04 16.52 32.73
N TRP A 298 5.26 16.39 31.41
CA TRP A 298 6.56 15.97 30.89
C TRP A 298 7.67 16.96 31.26
N VAL A 299 7.41 18.27 31.18
CA VAL A 299 8.37 19.31 31.59
C VAL A 299 8.67 19.20 33.09
N ASP A 300 7.66 19.00 33.93
CA ASP A 300 7.83 18.87 35.37
C ASP A 300 8.64 17.62 35.76
N GLU A 301 8.35 16.47 35.14
CA GLU A 301 9.07 15.21 35.36
C GLU A 301 10.56 15.34 34.97
N ASN A 302 10.85 16.09 33.91
CA ASN A 302 12.20 16.25 33.35
C ASN A 302 12.90 17.53 33.80
N ARG A 303 12.28 18.35 34.65
CA ARG A 303 12.81 19.64 35.12
C ARG A 303 14.21 19.51 35.74
N HIS A 304 14.45 18.39 36.42
CA HIS A 304 15.73 18.05 37.03
C HIS A 304 16.90 17.99 36.02
N LEU A 305 16.65 17.77 34.74
CA LEU A 305 17.66 17.77 33.68
C LEU A 305 18.15 19.18 33.35
N ALA A 306 17.26 20.18 33.40
CA ALA A 306 17.61 21.57 33.19
C ALA A 306 18.29 22.18 34.44
N ASP A 307 17.82 21.81 35.63
CA ASP A 307 18.33 22.37 36.89
C ASP A 307 19.72 21.82 37.28
N ARG A 308 20.15 20.67 36.72
CA ARG A 308 21.49 20.07 36.94
C ARG A 308 22.57 20.56 35.98
N ALA A 309 22.21 21.36 34.97
CA ALA A 309 23.13 21.82 33.92
C ALA A 309 23.90 23.11 34.28
N ILE A 310 23.93 23.49 35.57
CA ILE A 310 24.65 24.68 36.09
C ILE A 310 25.67 24.23 37.15
#